data_AF-A0A078M6E0-F1
#
_entry.id   AF-A0A078M6E0-F1
#
_cell.length_a   1.000
_cell.length_b   1.000
_cell.length_c   1.000
_cell.angle_alpha   90.00
_cell.angle_beta   90.00
_cell.angle_gamma   90.00
#
_symmetry.space_group_name_H-M   'P 1'
#
loop_
_entity.id
_entity.type
_entity.pdbx_description
1 polymer ?
#
loop_
_entity_poly.entity_id
_entity_poly.type
_entity_poly.pdbx_seq_one_letter_code
_entity_poly.pdbx_strand_id
1 'polypeptide(L)'
;MFTIAEALILLGTDDDKGTAVSSASSSLNYGLVGSILSELTMMGRIELKEGKVVIADDTLTEVSYFNTVIDEIKEDHKERTVEHWINHFAGKTKAINDPVYLSLVDKGILKEEDKTYFFFFNTNVYPTVDERPEQEIRKHVNDVVFNNAEPDPEIAMLLSLIKTCDLTAEVFGKERKKAAEKKLIELIENNEYGKAVSKTVEDMEAAILMATTTVITTTVIMNNN
;
A
#
# COMPACT_ATOMS: atom_id res chain seq x y z
N MET A 1 8.76 5.42 -13.95
CA MET A 1 8.87 5.34 -12.48
C MET A 1 7.63 4.65 -11.98
N PHE A 2 7.78 3.74 -11.02
CA PHE A 2 6.65 3.11 -10.34
C PHE A 2 6.33 3.91 -9.09
N THR A 3 5.05 4.09 -8.85
CA THR A 3 4.57 4.54 -7.55
C THR A 3 4.79 3.44 -6.52
N ILE A 4 4.78 3.80 -5.24
CA ILE A 4 4.87 2.85 -4.12
C ILE A 4 3.67 1.90 -4.15
N ALA A 5 2.49 2.40 -4.55
CA ALA A 5 1.28 1.59 -4.72
C ALA A 5 1.45 0.50 -5.78
N GLU A 6 1.99 0.87 -6.94
CA GLU A 6 2.27 -0.07 -8.03
C GLU A 6 3.32 -1.11 -7.63
N ALA A 7 4.40 -0.68 -6.97
CA ALA A 7 5.42 -1.59 -6.46
C ALA A 7 4.84 -2.57 -5.42
N LEU A 8 3.96 -2.09 -4.55
CA LEU A 8 3.25 -2.93 -3.58
C LEU A 8 2.31 -3.93 -4.25
N ILE A 9 1.60 -3.54 -5.32
CA ILE A 9 0.78 -4.48 -6.11
C ILE A 9 1.65 -5.56 -6.73
N LEU A 10 2.76 -5.21 -7.37
CA LEU A 10 3.64 -6.18 -8.01
C LEU A 10 4.20 -7.19 -6.99
N LEU A 11 4.63 -6.73 -5.81
CA LEU A 11 5.10 -7.62 -4.75
C LEU A 11 3.98 -8.43 -4.06
N GLY A 12 2.74 -7.94 -4.12
CA GLY A 12 1.59 -8.50 -3.42
C GLY A 12 0.65 -9.32 -4.30
N THR A 13 0.96 -9.49 -5.59
CA THR A 13 0.13 -10.21 -6.57
C THR A 13 0.81 -11.50 -6.98
N ASP A 14 0.02 -12.58 -7.06
CA ASP A 14 0.49 -13.84 -7.64
C ASP A 14 0.53 -13.68 -9.17
N ASP A 15 1.73 -13.78 -9.75
CA ASP A 15 1.99 -13.55 -11.18
C ASP A 15 1.10 -14.39 -12.12
N ASP A 16 0.86 -15.65 -11.76
CA ASP A 16 0.08 -16.59 -12.56
C ASP A 16 -1.42 -16.37 -12.39
N LYS A 17 -1.85 -16.13 -11.14
CA LYS A 17 -3.28 -15.95 -10.85
C LYS A 17 -3.77 -14.57 -11.27
N GLY A 18 -2.89 -13.56 -11.25
CA GLY A 18 -3.22 -12.16 -11.48
C GLY A 18 -4.09 -11.57 -10.37
N THR A 19 -3.96 -12.10 -9.15
CA THR A 19 -4.74 -11.69 -7.97
C THR A 19 -3.83 -11.56 -6.76
N ALA A 20 -4.21 -10.70 -5.81
CA ALA A 20 -3.49 -10.55 -4.55
C ALA A 20 -3.19 -11.90 -3.87
N VAL A 21 -1.99 -12.06 -3.32
CA VAL A 21 -1.60 -13.25 -2.56
C VAL A 21 -2.49 -13.40 -1.33
N SER A 22 -2.94 -14.62 -1.05
CA SER A 22 -3.98 -14.88 -0.03
C SER A 22 -3.60 -14.44 1.39
N SER A 23 -2.31 -14.38 1.71
CA SER A 23 -1.81 -13.92 3.02
C SER A 23 -2.00 -12.41 3.23
N ALA A 24 -2.10 -11.63 2.15
CA ALA A 24 -2.15 -10.18 2.20
C ALA A 24 -3.52 -9.61 1.80
N SER A 25 -4.50 -10.42 1.40
CA SER A 25 -5.72 -9.93 0.76
C SER A 25 -6.50 -8.89 1.58
N SER A 26 -6.45 -8.97 2.92
CA SER A 26 -7.10 -8.01 3.83
C SER A 26 -6.22 -6.81 4.19
N SER A 27 -4.90 -6.99 4.31
CA SER A 27 -3.95 -5.94 4.69
C SER A 27 -3.46 -5.10 3.50
N LEU A 28 -3.46 -5.68 2.30
CA LEU A 28 -2.97 -5.06 1.06
C LEU A 28 -3.80 -3.83 0.69
N ASN A 29 -5.12 -3.86 0.89
CA ASN A 29 -5.97 -2.69 0.62
C ASN A 29 -5.59 -1.49 1.50
N TYR A 30 -5.36 -1.72 2.79
CA TYR A 30 -4.90 -0.68 3.71
C TYR A 30 -3.49 -0.21 3.33
N GLY A 31 -2.62 -1.14 2.94
CA GLY A 31 -1.27 -0.84 2.44
C GLY A 31 -1.29 0.01 1.17
N LEU A 32 -2.19 -0.26 0.22
CA LEU A 32 -2.34 0.54 -1.00
C LEU A 32 -2.76 1.96 -0.69
N VAL A 33 -3.75 2.15 0.19
CA VAL A 33 -4.12 3.51 0.60
C VAL A 33 -2.98 4.21 1.33
N GLY A 34 -2.31 3.50 2.25
CA GLY A 34 -1.14 4.02 2.96
C GLY A 34 -0.02 4.45 2.01
N SER A 35 0.25 3.67 0.97
CA SER A 35 1.25 3.99 -0.06
C SER A 35 0.89 5.24 -0.86
N ILE A 36 -0.39 5.41 -1.23
CA ILE A 36 -0.86 6.58 -1.97
C ILE A 36 -0.74 7.85 -1.10
N LEU A 37 -1.22 7.80 0.15
CA LEU A 37 -1.12 8.95 1.06
C LEU A 37 0.34 9.30 1.38
N SER A 38 1.20 8.28 1.49
CA SER A 38 2.64 8.47 1.69
C SER A 38 3.29 9.20 0.53
N GLU A 39 3.04 8.75 -0.69
CA GLU A 39 3.65 9.34 -1.89
C GLU A 39 3.12 10.75 -2.14
N LEU A 40 1.81 10.98 -1.92
CA LEU A 40 1.23 12.33 -1.93
C LEU A 40 1.88 13.26 -0.89
N THR A 41 2.26 12.73 0.27
CA THR A 41 2.98 13.49 1.30
C THR A 41 4.41 13.82 0.84
N MET A 42 5.12 12.85 0.28
CA MET A 42 6.48 13.02 -0.26
C MET A 42 6.51 14.03 -1.43
N MET A 43 5.46 14.04 -2.25
CA MET A 43 5.26 15.00 -3.35
C MET A 43 4.81 16.39 -2.87
N GLY A 44 4.57 16.59 -1.57
CA GLY A 44 4.07 17.84 -1.01
C GLY A 44 2.66 18.21 -1.45
N ARG A 45 1.86 17.22 -1.91
CA ARG A 45 0.45 17.41 -2.29
C ARG A 45 -0.44 17.45 -1.04
N ILE A 46 -0.08 16.65 -0.05
CA ILE A 46 -0.71 16.66 1.27
C ILE A 46 0.33 16.82 2.36
N GLU A 47 -0.12 17.27 3.54
CA GLU A 47 0.67 17.36 4.76
C GLU A 47 -0.03 16.63 5.89
N LEU A 48 0.76 16.01 6.76
CA LEU A 48 0.28 15.40 8.00
C LEU A 48 0.43 16.41 9.14
N LYS A 49 -0.66 17.05 9.55
CA LYS A 49 -0.72 18.02 10.65
C LYS A 49 -1.49 17.42 11.82
N GLU A 50 -0.81 17.22 12.95
CA GLU A 50 -1.42 16.66 14.17
C GLU A 50 -2.17 15.33 13.92
N GLY A 51 -1.59 14.47 13.06
CA GLY A 51 -2.20 13.19 12.68
C GLY A 51 -3.38 13.30 11.70
N LYS A 52 -3.66 14.50 11.17
CA LYS A 52 -4.67 14.74 10.14
C LYS A 52 -4.05 15.03 8.79
N VAL A 53 -4.79 14.69 7.74
CA VAL A 53 -4.42 14.97 6.35
C VAL A 53 -4.96 16.34 5.95
N VAL A 54 -4.08 17.19 5.44
CA VAL A 54 -4.39 18.54 4.94
C VAL A 54 -3.88 18.66 3.51
N ILE A 55 -4.70 19.19 2.60
CA ILE A 55 -4.26 19.51 1.24
C ILE A 55 -3.26 20.67 1.27
N ALA A 56 -2.08 20.45 0.70
CA ALA A 56 -1.02 21.46 0.58
C ALA A 56 -0.96 22.03 -0.85
N ASP A 57 -1.12 21.17 -1.86
CA ASP A 57 -1.15 21.53 -3.28
C ASP A 57 -2.11 20.59 -4.02
N ASP A 58 -3.16 21.15 -4.62
CA ASP A 58 -4.18 20.41 -5.37
C ASP A 58 -3.93 20.39 -6.90
N THR A 59 -2.72 20.77 -7.32
CA THR A 59 -2.31 20.66 -8.73
C THR A 59 -2.32 19.21 -9.18
N LEU A 60 -3.02 18.95 -10.30
CA LEU A 60 -3.12 17.62 -10.91
C LEU A 60 -1.73 17.00 -11.13
N THR A 61 -1.61 15.73 -10.75
CA THR A 61 -0.46 14.89 -11.01
C THR A 61 -0.66 14.08 -12.30
N GLU A 62 0.42 13.50 -12.83
CA GLU A 62 0.33 12.57 -13.97
C GLU A 62 -0.34 11.23 -13.59
N VAL A 63 -0.47 10.95 -12.29
CA VAL A 63 -1.04 9.71 -11.75
C VAL A 63 -2.52 9.94 -11.44
N SER A 64 -3.40 9.34 -12.24
CA SER A 64 -4.85 9.61 -12.16
C SER A 64 -5.46 9.28 -10.80
N TYR A 65 -5.07 8.17 -10.17
CA TYR A 65 -5.62 7.77 -8.87
C TYR A 65 -5.13 8.63 -7.70
N PHE A 66 -3.99 9.32 -7.84
CA PHE A 66 -3.59 10.36 -6.89
C PHE A 66 -4.55 11.54 -6.94
N ASN A 67 -4.97 11.95 -8.14
CA ASN A 67 -5.91 13.05 -8.32
C ASN A 67 -7.28 12.70 -7.73
N THR A 68 -7.77 11.46 -7.94
CA THR A 68 -9.01 10.97 -7.32
C THR A 68 -8.97 11.08 -5.79
N VAL A 69 -7.85 10.70 -5.17
CA VAL A 69 -7.70 10.79 -3.70
C VAL A 69 -7.64 12.25 -3.23
N ILE A 70 -6.91 13.12 -3.95
CA ILE A 70 -6.85 14.56 -3.65
C ILE A 70 -8.25 15.19 -3.73
N ASP A 71 -8.99 14.92 -4.80
CA ASP A 71 -10.33 15.47 -5.03
C ASP A 71 -11.29 15.04 -3.91
N GLU A 72 -11.27 13.77 -3.54
CA GLU A 72 -12.14 13.27 -2.47
C GLU A 72 -11.77 13.85 -1.08
N ILE A 73 -10.48 14.03 -0.79
CA ILE A 73 -10.05 14.73 0.44
C ILE A 73 -10.54 16.18 0.45
N LYS A 74 -10.44 16.87 -0.69
CA LYS A 74 -10.87 18.26 -0.87
C LYS A 74 -12.39 18.42 -0.70
N GLU A 75 -13.17 17.45 -1.18
CA GLU A 75 -14.63 17.44 -1.12
C GLU A 75 -15.22 17.15 0.27
N ASP A 76 -14.52 16.45 1.18
CA ASP A 76 -15.02 16.22 2.56
C ASP A 76 -15.07 17.52 3.40
N HIS A 77 -14.34 18.56 2.99
CA HIS A 77 -14.30 19.89 3.60
C HIS A 77 -13.93 19.92 5.10
N LYS A 78 -13.43 18.80 5.66
CA LYS A 78 -13.03 18.67 7.05
C LYS A 78 -11.65 18.02 7.12
N GLU A 79 -10.83 18.48 8.06
CA GLU A 79 -9.58 17.81 8.36
C GLU A 79 -9.85 16.51 9.11
N ARG A 80 -9.52 15.38 8.47
CA ARG A 80 -9.69 14.03 9.02
C ARG A 80 -8.36 13.39 9.34
N THR A 81 -8.39 12.44 10.26
CA THR A 81 -7.20 11.65 10.62
C THR A 81 -6.72 10.80 9.44
N VAL A 82 -5.43 10.44 9.44
CA VAL A 82 -4.89 9.48 8.48
C VAL A 82 -5.67 8.15 8.52
N GLU A 83 -5.95 7.67 9.73
CA GLU A 83 -6.75 6.44 9.96
C GLU A 83 -8.13 6.51 9.30
N HIS A 84 -8.81 7.66 9.35
CA HIS A 84 -10.11 7.84 8.71
C HIS A 84 -10.02 7.64 7.20
N TRP A 85 -9.04 8.27 6.55
CA TRP A 85 -8.84 8.15 5.10
C TRP A 85 -8.45 6.72 4.70
N ILE A 86 -7.57 6.09 5.48
CA ILE A 86 -7.20 4.68 5.28
C ILE A 86 -8.44 3.78 5.32
N ASN A 87 -9.27 3.88 6.35
CA ASN A 87 -10.50 3.08 6.46
C ASN A 87 -11.51 3.39 5.35
N HIS A 88 -11.68 4.67 5.04
CA HIS A 88 -12.63 5.14 4.03
C HIS A 88 -12.30 4.58 2.64
N PHE A 89 -11.05 4.71 2.20
CA PHE A 89 -10.62 4.23 0.89
C PHE A 89 -10.44 2.71 0.85
N ALA A 90 -10.00 2.08 1.94
CA ALA A 90 -9.93 0.61 2.00
C ALA A 90 -11.32 -0.04 1.86
N GLY A 91 -12.36 0.61 2.36
CA GLY A 91 -13.76 0.22 2.14
C GLY A 91 -14.27 0.42 0.70
N LYS A 92 -13.53 1.19 -0.12
CA LYS A 92 -13.81 1.44 -1.54
C LYS A 92 -12.80 0.74 -2.45
N THR A 93 -12.54 -0.54 -2.18
CA THR A 93 -11.46 -1.33 -2.80
C THR A 93 -11.35 -1.16 -4.32
N LYS A 94 -12.46 -1.19 -5.07
CA LYS A 94 -12.43 -1.02 -6.53
C LYS A 94 -11.94 0.37 -6.98
N ALA A 95 -12.34 1.42 -6.26
CA ALA A 95 -11.98 2.79 -6.62
C ALA A 95 -10.48 3.09 -6.40
N ILE A 96 -9.78 2.26 -5.61
CA ILE A 96 -8.35 2.37 -5.35
C ILE A 96 -7.57 1.33 -6.13
N ASN A 97 -7.93 0.05 -6.01
CA ASN A 97 -7.14 -1.03 -6.58
C ASN A 97 -7.21 -1.04 -8.11
N ASP A 98 -8.41 -0.92 -8.69
CA ASP A 98 -8.58 -1.06 -10.14
C ASP A 98 -7.76 0.00 -10.91
N PRO A 99 -7.75 1.29 -10.52
CA PRO A 99 -6.88 2.28 -11.17
C PRO A 99 -5.38 1.98 -11.08
N VAL A 100 -4.90 1.38 -10.00
CA VAL A 100 -3.47 1.03 -9.86
C VAL A 100 -3.13 -0.16 -10.78
N TYR A 101 -3.98 -1.18 -10.83
CA TYR A 101 -3.82 -2.28 -11.80
C TYR A 101 -3.87 -1.78 -13.25
N LEU A 102 -4.83 -0.89 -13.58
CA LEU A 102 -4.94 -0.31 -14.91
C LEU A 102 -3.73 0.55 -15.28
N SER A 103 -3.15 1.28 -14.33
CA SER A 103 -1.88 2.00 -14.55
C SER A 103 -0.74 1.05 -14.93
N LEU A 104 -0.66 -0.13 -14.30
CA LEU A 104 0.31 -1.17 -14.65
C LEU A 104 0.03 -1.82 -16.02
N VAL A 105 -1.25 -1.92 -16.42
CA VAL A 105 -1.66 -2.35 -17.77
C VAL A 105 -1.23 -1.33 -18.81
N ASP A 106 -1.48 -0.03 -18.57
CA ASP A 106 -1.08 1.05 -19.47
C ASP A 106 0.45 1.13 -19.64
N LYS A 107 1.20 0.74 -18.59
CA LYS A 107 2.67 0.59 -18.63
C LYS A 107 3.15 -0.69 -19.31
N GLY A 108 2.26 -1.58 -19.72
CA GLY A 108 2.56 -2.84 -20.42
C GLY A 108 3.14 -3.94 -19.55
N ILE A 109 2.93 -3.88 -18.23
CA ILE A 109 3.53 -4.80 -17.24
C ILE A 109 2.55 -5.90 -16.88
N LEU A 110 1.28 -5.54 -16.75
CA LEU A 110 0.18 -6.47 -16.58
C LEU A 110 -0.69 -6.44 -17.83
N LYS A 111 -1.56 -7.45 -17.98
CA LYS A 111 -2.67 -7.42 -18.93
C LYS A 111 -3.98 -7.64 -18.19
N GLU A 112 -5.06 -7.03 -18.66
CA GLU A 112 -6.40 -7.31 -18.15
C GLU A 112 -6.98 -8.55 -18.83
N GLU A 113 -7.43 -9.52 -18.04
CA GLU A 113 -8.16 -10.70 -18.53
C GLU A 113 -9.45 -10.92 -17.73
N ASP A 114 -10.55 -11.19 -18.44
CA ASP A 114 -11.80 -11.63 -17.84
C ASP A 114 -11.75 -13.15 -17.58
N LYS A 115 -11.75 -13.56 -16.31
CA LYS A 115 -11.94 -14.97 -15.94
C LYS A 115 -13.38 -15.22 -15.50
N THR A 116 -14.09 -16.06 -16.27
CA THR A 116 -15.43 -16.53 -15.90
C THR A 116 -15.34 -17.79 -15.04
N TYR A 117 -15.77 -17.70 -13.78
CA TYR A 117 -16.03 -18.83 -12.91
C TYR A 117 -17.54 -19.15 -12.90
N PHE A 118 -17.89 -20.43 -13.07
CA PHE A 118 -19.28 -20.92 -12.98
C PHE A 118 -20.31 -20.11 -13.81
N PHE A 119 -20.11 -19.95 -15.13
CA PHE A 119 -21.04 -19.38 -16.13
C PHE A 119 -21.67 -17.98 -15.84
N PHE A 120 -21.54 -17.42 -14.63
CA PHE A 120 -22.25 -16.24 -14.15
C PHE A 120 -21.37 -15.30 -13.30
N PHE A 121 -20.17 -15.73 -12.88
CA PHE A 121 -19.23 -14.86 -12.15
C PHE A 121 -18.05 -14.51 -13.04
N ASN A 122 -17.92 -13.24 -13.43
CA ASN A 122 -16.72 -12.71 -14.08
C ASN A 122 -15.87 -11.99 -13.05
N THR A 123 -14.57 -12.30 -13.04
CA THR A 123 -13.57 -11.62 -12.23
C THR A 123 -12.44 -11.16 -13.13
N ASN A 124 -12.11 -9.87 -13.08
CA ASN A 124 -10.93 -9.33 -13.77
C ASN A 124 -9.69 -9.82 -13.01
N VAL A 125 -8.75 -10.38 -13.75
CA VAL A 125 -7.43 -10.72 -13.23
C VAL A 125 -6.36 -10.00 -14.05
N TYR A 126 -5.23 -9.78 -13.41
CA TYR A 126 -4.13 -8.99 -13.98
C TYR A 126 -2.82 -9.77 -13.99
N PRO A 127 -2.69 -10.84 -14.81
CA PRO A 127 -1.46 -11.61 -14.89
C PRO A 127 -0.30 -10.78 -15.46
N THR A 128 0.91 -11.12 -15.03
CA THR A 128 2.15 -10.44 -15.41
C THR A 128 2.52 -10.72 -16.87
N VAL A 129 2.88 -9.66 -17.60
CA VAL A 129 3.41 -9.67 -18.98
C VAL A 129 4.92 -9.45 -18.98
N ASP A 130 5.40 -8.55 -18.12
CA ASP A 130 6.81 -8.24 -17.96
C ASP A 130 7.21 -8.33 -16.48
N GLU A 131 7.96 -9.37 -16.13
CA GLU A 131 8.44 -9.62 -14.75
C GLU A 131 9.63 -8.74 -14.35
N ARG A 132 10.30 -8.07 -15.31
CA ARG A 132 11.55 -7.34 -15.04
C ARG A 132 11.36 -6.22 -13.99
N PRO A 133 10.31 -5.38 -14.06
CA PRO A 133 10.07 -4.35 -13.04
C PRO A 133 9.95 -4.92 -11.63
N GLU A 134 9.21 -6.01 -11.45
CA GLU A 134 9.08 -6.65 -10.16
C GLU A 134 10.41 -7.23 -9.68
N GLN A 135 11.16 -7.90 -10.55
CA GLN A 135 12.48 -8.42 -10.21
C GLN A 135 13.46 -7.32 -9.79
N GLU A 136 13.41 -6.15 -10.44
CA GLU A 136 14.20 -4.98 -10.07
C GLU A 136 13.81 -4.45 -8.68
N ILE A 137 12.51 -4.35 -8.40
CA ILE A 137 12.00 -3.96 -7.07
C ILE A 137 12.47 -4.96 -6.01
N ARG A 138 12.27 -6.27 -6.26
CA ARG A 138 12.70 -7.36 -5.36
C ARG A 138 14.20 -7.31 -5.10
N LYS A 139 15.00 -7.05 -6.13
CA LYS A 139 16.45 -6.88 -6.00
C LYS A 139 16.78 -5.68 -5.11
N HIS A 140 16.15 -4.53 -5.34
CA HIS A 140 16.42 -3.31 -4.58
C HIS A 140 16.09 -3.48 -3.09
N VAL A 141 14.92 -4.01 -2.76
CA VAL A 141 14.54 -4.28 -1.35
C VAL A 141 15.47 -5.33 -0.71
N ASN A 142 15.95 -6.33 -1.46
CA ASN A 142 16.95 -7.28 -0.96
C ASN A 142 18.30 -6.61 -0.71
N ASP A 143 18.73 -5.72 -1.60
CA ASP A 143 20.00 -5.01 -1.48
C ASP A 143 20.02 -4.12 -0.23
N VAL A 144 18.91 -3.43 0.08
CA VAL A 144 18.79 -2.65 1.33
C VAL A 144 18.81 -3.57 2.54
N VAL A 145 17.96 -4.60 2.57
CA VAL A 145 17.76 -5.44 3.78
C VAL A 145 18.98 -6.31 4.10
N PHE A 146 19.71 -6.78 3.08
CA PHE A 146 20.73 -7.81 3.26
C PHE A 146 22.13 -7.42 2.76
N ASN A 147 22.24 -6.42 1.89
CA ASN A 147 23.52 -5.99 1.32
C ASN A 147 23.95 -4.59 1.80
N ASN A 148 23.24 -4.02 2.79
CA ASN A 148 23.49 -2.69 3.37
C ASN A 148 23.50 -1.57 2.32
N ALA A 149 22.69 -1.69 1.27
CA ALA A 149 22.46 -0.56 0.37
C ALA A 149 21.70 0.54 1.12
N GLU A 150 22.04 1.80 0.84
CA GLU A 150 21.32 2.94 1.41
C GLU A 150 19.93 3.05 0.78
N PRO A 151 18.86 3.07 1.58
CA PRO A 151 17.50 3.19 1.08
C PRO A 151 17.15 4.62 0.68
N ASP A 152 16.51 4.78 -0.47
CA ASP A 152 15.78 6.01 -0.81
C ASP A 152 14.42 6.08 -0.04
N PRO A 153 13.78 7.26 0.04
CA PRO A 153 12.51 7.44 0.75
C PRO A 153 11.38 6.50 0.29
N GLU A 154 11.31 6.25 -1.01
CA GLU A 154 10.28 5.42 -1.62
C GLU A 154 10.44 3.94 -1.22
N ILE A 155 11.67 3.42 -1.28
CA ILE A 155 12.02 2.07 -0.83
C ILE A 155 11.87 1.93 0.67
N ALA A 156 12.20 2.96 1.46
CA ALA A 156 11.95 2.98 2.90
C ALA A 156 10.48 2.72 3.23
N MET A 157 9.59 3.46 2.58
CA MET A 157 8.16 3.31 2.73
C MET A 157 7.69 1.95 2.24
N LEU A 158 8.20 1.48 1.09
CA LEU A 158 7.85 0.14 0.58
C LEU A 158 8.26 -0.98 1.56
N LEU A 159 9.43 -0.89 2.18
CA LEU A 159 9.91 -1.85 3.19
C LEU A 159 9.01 -1.88 4.43
N SER A 160 8.57 -0.71 4.89
CA SER A 160 7.58 -0.57 5.95
C SER A 160 6.23 -1.22 5.60
N LEU A 161 5.74 -0.99 4.38
CA LEU A 161 4.49 -1.57 3.88
C LEU A 161 4.61 -3.10 3.71
N ILE A 162 5.74 -3.61 3.23
CA ILE A 162 6.00 -5.06 3.12
C ILE A 162 5.85 -5.73 4.50
N LYS A 163 6.42 -5.12 5.54
CA LYS A 163 6.29 -5.60 6.92
C LYS A 163 4.83 -5.53 7.40
N THR A 164 4.21 -4.37 7.25
CA THR A 164 2.85 -4.10 7.78
C THR A 164 1.77 -4.92 7.08
N CYS A 165 1.96 -5.26 5.81
CA CYS A 165 1.05 -6.08 5.03
C CYS A 165 1.32 -7.60 5.13
N ASP A 166 2.28 -8.05 5.96
CA ASP A 166 2.74 -9.45 6.06
C ASP A 166 3.22 -10.05 4.72
N LEU A 167 3.85 -9.22 3.88
CA LEU A 167 4.45 -9.63 2.60
C LEU A 167 5.91 -10.11 2.75
N THR A 168 6.49 -10.07 3.94
CA THR A 168 7.91 -10.41 4.16
C THR A 168 8.27 -11.81 3.65
N ALA A 169 7.39 -12.79 3.86
CA ALA A 169 7.63 -14.16 3.39
C ALA A 169 7.59 -14.28 1.86
N GLU A 170 6.73 -13.49 1.24
CA GLU A 170 6.53 -13.43 -0.21
C GLU A 170 7.73 -12.75 -0.88
N VAL A 171 8.19 -11.64 -0.32
CA VAL A 171 9.28 -10.84 -0.90
C VAL A 171 10.65 -11.48 -0.69
N PHE A 172 10.94 -11.96 0.52
CA PHE A 172 12.27 -12.43 0.89
C PHE A 172 12.41 -13.96 0.97
N GLY A 173 11.29 -14.68 0.85
CA GLY A 173 11.21 -16.13 0.99
C GLY A 173 11.03 -16.56 2.45
N LYS A 174 10.29 -17.66 2.64
CA LYS A 174 9.93 -18.22 3.96
C LYS A 174 11.14 -18.47 4.87
N GLU A 175 12.24 -18.98 4.31
CA GLU A 175 13.47 -19.28 5.06
C GLU A 175 14.13 -18.02 5.64
N ARG A 176 13.98 -16.88 4.96
CA ARG A 176 14.62 -15.62 5.36
C ARG A 176 13.67 -14.68 6.11
N LYS A 177 12.38 -15.01 6.23
CA LYS A 177 11.34 -14.17 6.86
C LYS A 177 11.80 -13.56 8.18
N LYS A 178 12.22 -14.38 9.14
CA LYS A 178 12.63 -13.90 10.48
C LYS A 178 13.82 -12.94 10.44
N ALA A 179 14.79 -13.21 9.57
CA ALA A 179 15.96 -12.36 9.41
C ALA A 179 15.58 -11.02 8.77
N ALA A 180 14.72 -11.07 7.75
CA ALA A 180 14.17 -9.87 7.11
C ALA A 180 13.35 -9.03 8.09
N GLU A 181 12.42 -9.61 8.86
CA GLU A 181 11.62 -8.89 9.85
C GLU A 181 12.50 -8.16 10.87
N LYS A 182 13.53 -8.83 11.38
CA LYS A 182 14.48 -8.22 12.31
C LYS A 182 15.17 -7.00 11.66
N LYS A 183 15.62 -7.14 10.42
CA LYS A 183 16.28 -6.06 9.68
C LYS A 183 15.33 -4.89 9.41
N LEU A 184 14.10 -5.16 8.98
CA LEU A 184 13.08 -4.14 8.77
C LEU A 184 12.81 -3.33 10.04
N ILE A 185 12.71 -4.00 11.20
CA ILE A 185 12.55 -3.32 12.49
C ILE A 185 13.76 -2.43 12.80
N GLU A 186 14.98 -2.94 12.64
CA GLU A 186 16.21 -2.15 12.86
C GLU A 186 16.23 -0.89 11.98
N LEU A 187 15.89 -1.01 10.69
CA LEU A 187 15.90 0.13 9.78
C LEU A 187 14.86 1.19 10.15
N ILE A 188 13.65 0.76 10.56
CA ILE A 188 12.57 1.65 10.98
C ILE A 188 12.95 2.37 12.29
N GLU A 189 13.44 1.65 13.30
CA GLU A 189 13.77 2.18 14.62
C GLU A 189 14.98 3.13 14.60
N ASN A 190 15.96 2.88 13.72
CA ASN A 190 17.17 3.68 13.63
C ASN A 190 17.02 4.96 12.80
N ASN A 191 15.84 5.21 12.20
CA ASN A 191 15.56 6.39 11.39
C ASN A 191 16.59 6.59 10.25
N GLU A 192 17.01 5.48 9.63
CA GLU A 192 18.04 5.52 8.57
C GLU A 192 17.54 6.23 7.30
N TYR A 193 16.26 6.55 7.23
CA TYR A 193 15.57 7.17 6.11
C TYR A 193 15.42 8.70 6.23
N GLY A 194 15.92 9.29 7.33
CA GLY A 194 15.80 10.71 7.63
C GLY A 194 14.46 11.07 8.29
N LYS A 195 14.49 12.07 9.19
CA LYS A 195 13.40 12.34 10.14
C LYS A 195 12.02 12.57 9.52
N ALA A 196 11.94 13.24 8.36
CA ALA A 196 10.67 13.55 7.71
C ALA A 196 10.00 12.30 7.10
N VAL A 197 10.80 11.42 6.50
CA VAL A 197 10.34 10.14 5.94
C VAL A 197 9.94 9.22 7.07
N SER A 198 10.78 9.07 8.11
CA SER A 198 10.45 8.24 9.26
C SER A 198 9.18 8.65 9.96
N LYS A 199 8.90 9.96 10.12
CA LYS A 199 7.64 10.39 10.73
C LYS A 199 6.42 10.00 9.88
N THR A 200 6.53 10.16 8.57
CA THR A 200 5.46 9.77 7.62
C THR A 200 5.25 8.25 7.66
N VAL A 201 6.33 7.47 7.66
CA VAL A 201 6.30 6.01 7.82
C VAL A 201 5.61 5.63 9.12
N GLU A 202 6.04 6.18 10.26
CA GLU A 202 5.46 5.87 11.58
C GLU A 202 3.96 6.18 11.65
N ASP A 203 3.55 7.36 11.16
CA ASP A 203 2.14 7.76 11.18
C ASP A 203 1.27 6.85 10.29
N MET A 204 1.79 6.42 9.14
CA MET A 204 1.10 5.50 8.23
C MET A 204 1.06 4.08 8.78
N GLU A 205 2.17 3.55 9.30
CA GLU A 205 2.20 2.23 9.96
C GLU A 205 1.20 2.18 11.11
N ALA A 206 1.21 3.18 11.99
CA ALA A 206 0.29 3.25 13.12
C ALA A 206 -1.17 3.28 12.64
N ALA A 207 -1.47 4.08 11.62
CA ALA A 207 -2.83 4.18 11.10
C ALA A 207 -3.31 2.89 10.42
N ILE A 208 -2.44 2.18 9.67
CA ILE A 208 -2.76 0.88 9.07
C ILE A 208 -2.99 -0.18 10.16
N LEU A 209 -2.15 -0.21 11.20
CA LEU A 209 -2.29 -1.14 12.33
C LEU A 209 -3.58 -0.89 13.13
N MET A 210 -3.96 0.38 13.34
CA MET A 210 -5.24 0.72 13.98
C MET A 210 -6.44 0.31 13.10
N ALA A 211 -6.39 0.61 11.81
CA ALA A 211 -7.43 0.23 10.85
C ALA A 211 -7.66 -1.30 10.82
N THR A 212 -6.59 -2.09 10.84
CA THR A 212 -6.67 -3.57 10.81
C THR A 212 -7.13 -4.20 12.13
N THR A 213 -6.99 -3.51 13.26
CA THR A 213 -7.30 -4.06 14.61
C THR A 213 -8.69 -3.68 15.14
N THR A 214 -9.52 -2.98 14.35
CA THR A 214 -10.88 -2.59 14.77
C THR A 214 -11.74 -3.84 14.94
N VAL A 215 -11.69 -4.43 16.14
CA VAL A 215 -12.61 -5.49 16.59
C VAL A 215 -14.00 -4.87 16.61
N ILE A 216 -14.91 -5.41 15.81
CA ILE A 216 -16.34 -5.08 15.87
C ILE A 216 -16.81 -5.45 17.28
N THR A 217 -16.85 -4.48 18.20
CA THR A 217 -17.57 -4.65 19.46
C THR A 217 -19.06 -4.51 19.14
N THR A 218 -19.68 -5.58 18.63
CA THR A 218 -21.14 -5.68 18.67
C THR A 218 -21.55 -5.65 20.15
N THR A 219 -22.06 -4.52 20.61
CA THR A 219 -22.76 -4.45 21.89
C THR A 219 -24.01 -5.31 21.74
N VAL A 220 -23.96 -6.55 22.25
CA VAL A 220 -25.16 -7.38 22.41
C VAL A 220 -25.99 -6.70 23.50
N ILE A 221 -27.00 -5.94 23.09
CA ILE A 221 -28.07 -5.52 24.00
C ILE A 221 -28.84 -6.79 24.35
N MET A 222 -28.54 -7.39 25.51
CA MET A 222 -29.35 -8.44 26.09
C MET A 222 -30.70 -7.85 26.49
N ASN A 223 -31.72 -8.12 25.68
CA ASN A 223 -33.11 -7.81 26.02
C ASN A 223 -33.64 -8.90 26.95
N ASN A 224 -33.65 -8.64 28.26
CA ASN A 224 -34.35 -9.48 29.24
C ASN A 224 -35.85 -9.22 29.15
N ASN A 225 -36.62 -10.24 28.78
CA ASN A 225 -38.05 -10.38 29.08
C ASN A 225 -38.24 -11.57 30.02
#